data_AF-A0A1C8AXD5-F1
#
_entry.id   AF-A0A1C8AXD5-F1
#
_cell.length_a   1.000
_cell.length_b   1.000
_cell.length_c   1.000
_cell.angle_alpha   90.00
_cell.angle_beta   90.00
_cell.angle_gamma   90.00
#
_symmetry.space_group_name_H-M   'P 1'
#
loop_
_entity.id
_entity.type
_entity.pdbx_description
1 polymer ?
#
loop_
_entity_poly.entity_id
_entity_poly.type
_entity_poly.pdbx_seq_one_letter_code
_entity_poly.pdbx_strand_id
1 'polypeptide(L)'
;MTSVNVKLLYRYALTNFFNLCLFPLTAFLAGKASKLTVNDLYHFYSHLQQNVVTVSVVFAFIVFGSVLYIVTRPKPVYLVDYSCYLPPPHLKVSISKVIDIFYQIRKVDPLRNVACDDSSSLDFVRKIQERSGLGNETYGPEGLIDVPPRKTFAAAREETEQVIIGAIEIYLRIPKLTLEKLVYLW
;
A
#
# COMPACT_ATOMS: atom_id res chain seq x y z
N MET A 1 6.47 -6.53 21.32
CA MET A 1 6.56 -5.09 21.02
C MET A 1 7.96 -4.63 20.57
N THR A 2 9.03 -5.40 20.83
CA THR A 2 10.43 -5.07 20.49
C THR A 2 10.80 -5.34 19.02
N SER A 3 10.20 -6.34 18.37
CA SER A 3 10.54 -6.75 16.99
C SER A 3 10.16 -5.74 15.91
N VAL A 4 9.08 -4.97 16.11
CA VAL A 4 8.60 -3.94 15.17
C VAL A 4 9.57 -2.76 15.14
N ASN A 5 10.05 -2.33 16.31
CA ASN A 5 11.01 -1.23 16.43
C ASN A 5 12.36 -1.57 15.81
N VAL A 6 12.82 -2.82 15.93
CA VAL A 6 14.07 -3.28 15.31
C VAL A 6 13.98 -3.26 13.78
N LYS A 7 12.85 -3.72 13.20
CA LYS A 7 12.65 -3.67 11.74
C LYS A 7 12.57 -2.24 11.22
N LEU A 8 11.92 -1.34 11.95
CA LEU A 8 11.80 0.07 11.59
C LEU A 8 13.17 0.77 11.64
N LEU A 9 13.91 0.57 12.73
CA LEU A 9 15.24 1.12 12.93
C LEU A 9 16.22 0.60 11.87
N TYR A 10 16.18 -0.71 11.58
CA TYR A 10 16.99 -1.31 10.54
C TYR A 10 16.68 -0.72 9.17
N ARG A 11 15.40 -0.64 8.79
CA ARG A 11 14.98 -0.06 7.50
C ARG A 11 15.38 1.42 7.40
N TYR A 12 15.24 2.18 8.49
CA TYR A 12 15.66 3.58 8.55
C TYR A 12 17.18 3.72 8.40
N ALA A 13 17.96 2.94 9.16
CA ALA A 13 19.41 2.93 9.09
C ALA A 13 19.92 2.51 7.70
N LEU A 14 19.31 1.51 7.06
CA LEU A 14 19.69 1.04 5.73
C LEU A 14 19.34 2.05 4.63
N THR A 15 18.19 2.72 4.76
CA THR A 15 17.71 3.69 3.76
C THR A 15 18.55 4.97 3.82
N ASN A 16 18.90 5.40 5.05
CA ASN A 16 19.66 6.63 5.30
C ASN A 16 21.14 6.38 5.59
N PHE A 17 21.67 5.18 5.33
CA PHE A 17 23.04 4.78 5.68
C PHE A 17 24.08 5.80 5.19
N PHE A 18 23.96 6.18 3.91
CA PHE A 18 24.83 7.18 3.31
C PHE A 18 24.71 8.54 4.00
N ASN A 19 23.50 9.01 4.30
CA ASN A 19 23.30 10.28 5.00
C ASN A 19 23.84 10.26 6.44
N LEU A 20 23.63 9.14 7.14
CA LEU A 20 24.12 8.90 8.51
C LEU A 20 25.65 8.86 8.59
N CYS A 21 26.34 8.36 7.56
CA CYS A 21 27.80 8.35 7.49
C CYS A 21 28.38 9.65 6.93
N LEU A 22 27.75 10.25 5.92
CA LEU A 22 28.27 11.45 5.25
C LEU A 22 28.22 12.68 6.15
N PHE A 23 27.15 12.88 6.92
CA PHE A 23 27.00 14.04 7.80
C PHE A 23 28.08 14.15 8.90
N PRO A 24 28.40 13.11 9.68
CA PRO A 24 29.50 13.18 10.65
C PRO A 24 30.87 13.26 9.96
N LEU A 25 31.04 12.64 8.78
CA LEU A 25 32.28 12.72 8.02
C LEU A 25 32.55 14.15 7.52
N THR A 26 31.54 14.85 7.00
CA THR A 26 31.69 16.25 6.58
C THR A 26 31.93 17.19 7.76
N ALA A 27 31.24 17.00 8.89
CA ALA A 27 31.46 17.77 10.12
C ALA A 27 32.89 17.56 10.67
N PHE A 28 33.38 16.32 10.66
CA PHE A 28 34.74 15.99 11.08
C PHE A 28 35.79 16.61 10.16
N LEU A 29 35.59 16.52 8.84
CA LEU A 29 36.48 17.15 7.85
C LEU A 29 36.50 18.67 8.01
N ALA A 30 35.36 19.32 8.23
CA ALA A 30 35.29 20.75 8.47
C ALA A 30 36.04 21.17 9.76
N GLY A 31 35.88 20.41 10.84
CA GLY A 31 36.59 20.64 12.10
C GLY A 31 38.11 20.48 11.97
N LYS A 32 38.58 19.50 11.18
CA LYS A 32 40.01 19.34 10.87
C LYS A 32 40.54 20.37 9.89
N ALA A 33 39.75 20.76 8.88
CA ALA A 33 40.11 21.79 7.91
C ALA A 33 40.43 23.14 8.61
N SER A 34 39.70 23.47 9.67
CA SER A 34 39.94 24.68 10.47
C SER A 34 41.30 24.69 11.21
N LYS A 35 41.97 23.54 11.35
CA LYS A 35 43.26 23.39 12.05
C LYS A 35 44.37 22.85 11.15
N LEU A 36 44.11 22.76 9.85
CA LEU A 36 44.97 22.05 8.90
C LEU A 36 46.16 22.93 8.51
N THR A 37 47.38 22.47 8.78
CA THR A 37 48.60 23.17 8.34
C THR A 37 49.11 22.54 7.05
N VAL A 38 49.78 23.31 6.19
CA VAL A 38 50.36 22.82 4.91
C VAL A 38 51.29 21.61 5.11
N ASN A 39 51.97 21.54 6.26
CA ASN A 39 52.84 20.42 6.62
C ASN A 39 52.06 19.11 6.90
N ASP A 40 50.84 19.20 7.44
CA ASP A 40 49.98 18.03 7.68
C ASP A 40 49.47 17.43 6.36
N LEU A 41 49.20 18.29 5.36
CA LEU A 41 48.85 17.84 4.01
C LEU A 41 49.99 17.06 3.36
N TYR A 42 51.23 17.52 3.52
CA TYR A 42 52.40 16.84 3.00
C TYR A 42 52.59 15.46 3.65
N HIS A 43 52.42 15.38 4.98
CA HIS A 43 52.51 14.12 5.72
C HIS A 43 51.37 13.14 5.36
N PHE A 44 50.17 13.66 5.08
CA PHE A 44 49.05 12.85 4.63
C PHE A 44 49.28 12.30 3.21
N TYR A 45 49.77 13.16 2.30
CA TYR A 45 50.11 12.76 0.94
C TYR A 45 51.22 11.70 0.90
N SER A 46 52.27 11.86 1.71
CA SER A 46 53.35 10.87 1.79
C SER A 46 52.85 9.51 2.34
N HIS A 47 51.96 9.52 3.33
CA HIS A 47 51.33 8.30 3.85
C HIS A 47 50.42 7.60 2.83
N LEU A 48 49.69 8.37 2.01
CA LEU A 48 48.89 7.81 0.90
C LEU A 48 49.80 7.18 -0.15
N GLN A 49 50.90 7.84 -0.51
CA GLN A 49 51.85 7.35 -1.50
C GLN A 49 52.54 6.06 -1.03
N GLN A 50 52.83 5.92 0.26
CA GLN A 50 53.42 4.70 0.83
C GLN A 50 52.43 3.53 0.87
N ASN A 51 51.12 3.78 0.93
CA ASN A 51 50.08 2.76 1.11
C ASN A 51 49.11 2.65 -0.09
N VAL A 52 49.57 3.01 -1.29
CA VAL A 52 48.75 3.03 -2.52
C VAL A 52 48.01 1.72 -2.80
N VAL A 53 48.62 0.56 -2.52
CA VAL A 53 47.99 -0.75 -2.72
C VAL A 53 46.78 -0.91 -1.81
N THR A 54 46.94 -0.65 -0.52
CA THR A 54 45.86 -0.75 0.48
C THR A 54 44.73 0.23 0.17
N VAL A 55 45.07 1.48 -0.18
CA VAL A 55 44.08 2.51 -0.55
C VAL A 55 43.30 2.11 -1.80
N SER A 56 43.98 1.58 -2.82
CA SER A 56 43.35 1.10 -4.06
C SER A 56 42.37 -0.05 -3.80
N VAL A 57 42.76 -1.03 -2.97
CA VAL A 57 41.91 -2.16 -2.60
C VAL A 57 40.66 -1.71 -1.86
N VAL A 58 40.80 -0.85 -0.84
CA VAL A 58 39.66 -0.31 -0.08
C VAL A 58 38.73 0.49 -0.99
N PHE A 59 39.29 1.31 -1.88
CA PHE A 59 38.50 2.06 -2.85
C PHE A 59 37.72 1.13 -3.79
N ALA A 60 38.34 0.07 -4.30
CA ALA A 60 37.67 -0.93 -5.13
C ALA A 60 36.50 -1.61 -4.39
N PHE A 61 36.67 -1.96 -3.10
CA PHE A 61 35.59 -2.52 -2.29
C PHE A 61 34.43 -1.53 -2.06
N ILE A 62 34.74 -0.26 -1.81
CA ILE A 62 33.71 0.79 -1.65
C ILE A 62 32.93 0.99 -2.94
N VAL A 63 33.62 1.08 -4.08
CA VAL A 63 32.98 1.24 -5.40
C VAL A 63 32.12 0.02 -5.71
N PHE A 64 32.66 -1.18 -5.54
CA PHE A 64 31.93 -2.43 -5.77
C PHE A 64 30.70 -2.54 -4.87
N GLY A 65 30.84 -2.28 -3.57
CA GLY A 65 29.74 -2.27 -2.61
C GLY A 65 28.67 -1.22 -2.95
N SER A 66 29.07 -0.05 -3.43
CA SER A 66 28.15 1.01 -3.85
C SER A 66 27.37 0.62 -5.10
N VAL A 67 28.03 0.04 -6.10
CA VAL A 67 27.38 -0.47 -7.32
C VAL A 67 26.40 -1.59 -6.96
N LEU A 68 26.83 -2.58 -6.18
CA LEU A 68 25.95 -3.65 -5.71
C LEU A 68 24.76 -3.09 -4.95
N TYR A 69 24.97 -2.13 -4.06
CA TYR A 69 23.87 -1.49 -3.33
C TYR A 69 22.88 -0.83 -4.29
N ILE A 70 23.33 0.04 -5.20
CA ILE A 70 22.46 0.71 -6.18
C ILE A 70 21.66 -0.29 -7.02
N VAL A 71 22.29 -1.37 -7.48
CA VAL A 71 21.64 -2.40 -8.32
C VAL A 71 20.67 -3.27 -7.52
N THR A 72 20.97 -3.58 -6.25
CA THR A 72 20.14 -4.43 -5.39
C THR A 72 19.02 -3.67 -4.68
N ARG A 73 19.06 -2.34 -4.66
CA ARG A 73 18.01 -1.54 -4.01
C ARG A 73 16.67 -1.75 -4.73
N PRO A 74 15.59 -2.02 -3.99
CA PRO A 74 14.26 -2.06 -4.58
C PRO A 74 13.94 -0.67 -5.15
N LYS A 75 13.58 -0.63 -6.43
CA LYS A 75 13.13 0.61 -7.07
C LYS A 75 11.79 1.03 -6.47
N PRO A 76 11.62 2.31 -6.10
CA PRO A 76 10.35 2.78 -5.57
C PRO A 76 9.26 2.67 -6.64
N VAL A 77 8.14 2.05 -6.28
CA VAL A 77 6.93 1.98 -7.11
C VAL A 77 5.99 3.07 -6.63
N TYR A 78 5.54 3.93 -7.55
CA TYR A 78 4.66 5.05 -7.25
C TYR A 78 3.28 4.82 -7.87
N LEU A 79 2.23 5.15 -7.12
CA LEU A 79 0.89 5.24 -7.66
C LEU A 79 0.79 6.53 -8.48
N VAL A 80 0.68 6.39 -9.80
CA VAL A 80 0.59 7.54 -10.71
C VAL A 80 -0.83 8.11 -10.73
N ASP A 81 -1.82 7.23 -10.78
CA ASP A 81 -3.23 7.60 -10.87
C ASP A 81 -4.10 6.41 -10.41
N TYR A 82 -5.35 6.67 -10.04
CA TYR A 82 -6.32 5.66 -9.61
C TYR A 82 -7.73 6.00 -10.09
N SER A 83 -8.54 4.98 -10.31
CA SER A 83 -9.97 5.10 -10.57
C SER A 83 -10.76 4.20 -9.63
N CYS A 84 -11.99 4.60 -9.33
CA CYS A 84 -12.92 3.80 -8.55
C CYS A 84 -14.22 3.67 -9.33
N TYR A 85 -14.79 2.47 -9.35
CA TYR A 85 -16.13 2.25 -9.88
C TYR A 85 -17.17 2.67 -8.84
N LEU A 86 -18.14 3.49 -9.27
CA LEU A 86 -19.32 3.84 -8.48
C LEU A 86 -20.52 3.05 -9.03
N PRO A 87 -21.11 2.14 -8.26
CA PRO A 87 -22.27 1.37 -8.70
C PRO A 87 -23.50 2.27 -8.96
N PRO A 88 -24.46 1.81 -9.78
CA PRO A 88 -25.66 2.57 -10.09
C PRO A 88 -26.57 2.80 -8.86
N PRO A 89 -27.37 3.90 -8.83
CA PRO A 89 -28.13 4.32 -7.65
C PRO A 89 -29.11 3.29 -7.07
N HIS A 90 -29.62 2.34 -7.87
CA HIS A 90 -30.55 1.32 -7.39
C HIS A 90 -29.88 0.31 -6.43
N LEU A 91 -28.56 0.16 -6.53
CA LEU A 91 -27.74 -0.67 -5.64
C LEU A 91 -27.35 0.05 -4.34
N LYS A 92 -27.78 1.31 -4.16
CA LYS A 92 -27.60 2.03 -2.90
C LYS A 92 -28.43 1.38 -1.79
N VAL A 93 -27.81 1.23 -0.63
CA VAL A 93 -28.35 0.50 0.52
C VAL A 93 -28.21 1.35 1.78
N SER A 94 -29.35 1.64 2.41
CA SER A 94 -29.42 2.21 3.76
C SER A 94 -29.61 1.10 4.79
N ILE A 95 -29.32 1.39 6.05
CA ILE A 95 -29.56 0.46 7.17
C ILE A 95 -31.03 0.01 7.18
N SER A 96 -31.97 0.93 6.96
CA SER A 96 -33.40 0.61 6.88
C SER A 96 -33.72 -0.34 5.73
N LYS A 97 -33.10 -0.16 4.56
CA LYS A 97 -33.28 -1.05 3.40
C LYS A 97 -32.74 -2.45 3.69
N VAL A 98 -31.60 -2.58 4.37
CA VAL A 98 -31.07 -3.89 4.81
C VAL A 98 -32.07 -4.61 5.71
N ILE A 99 -32.60 -3.91 6.72
CA ILE A 99 -33.58 -4.50 7.65
C ILE A 99 -34.87 -4.90 6.93
N ASP A 100 -35.34 -4.09 5.98
CA ASP A 100 -36.51 -4.43 5.16
C ASP A 100 -36.28 -5.67 4.30
N ILE A 101 -35.11 -5.80 3.67
CA ILE A 101 -34.73 -7.00 2.90
C ILE A 101 -34.78 -8.25 3.80
N PHE A 102 -34.23 -8.20 5.02
CA PHE A 102 -34.31 -9.32 5.95
C PHE A 102 -35.75 -9.69 6.31
N TYR A 103 -36.62 -8.70 6.51
CA TYR A 103 -38.03 -8.92 6.79
C TYR A 103 -38.77 -9.55 5.59
N GLN A 104 -38.47 -9.10 4.38
CA GLN A 104 -39.06 -9.65 3.15
C GLN A 104 -38.58 -11.08 2.88
N ILE A 105 -37.30 -11.37 3.12
CA ILE A 105 -36.76 -12.74 3.03
C ILE A 105 -37.52 -13.69 3.97
N ARG A 106 -37.78 -13.26 5.20
CA ARG A 106 -38.55 -14.04 6.18
C ARG A 106 -39.98 -14.33 5.71
N LYS A 107 -40.65 -13.35 5.08
CA LYS A 107 -42.01 -13.53 4.54
C LYS A 107 -42.05 -14.54 3.41
N VAL A 108 -41.06 -14.50 2.51
CA VAL A 108 -41.03 -15.33 1.31
C VAL A 108 -40.61 -16.78 1.64
N ASP A 109 -39.77 -16.98 2.66
CA ASP A 109 -39.32 -18.32 3.07
C ASP A 109 -39.22 -18.45 4.61
N PRO A 110 -40.34 -18.74 5.30
CA PRO A 110 -40.39 -18.85 6.76
C PRO A 110 -39.66 -20.08 7.34
N LEU A 111 -39.29 -21.06 6.50
CA LEU A 111 -38.61 -22.30 6.92
C LEU A 111 -37.09 -22.22 6.74
N ARG A 112 -36.59 -21.17 6.08
CA ARG A 112 -35.17 -20.93 5.94
C ARG A 112 -34.60 -20.51 7.29
N ASN A 113 -33.67 -21.32 7.80
CA ASN A 113 -32.77 -20.97 8.90
C ASN A 113 -31.83 -19.81 8.46
N VAL A 114 -32.39 -18.62 8.24
CA VAL A 114 -31.61 -17.39 8.16
C VAL A 114 -31.19 -17.08 9.60
N ALA A 115 -29.96 -16.62 9.80
CA ALA A 115 -29.43 -16.24 11.11
C ALA A 115 -30.16 -15.05 11.79
N CYS A 116 -31.37 -14.70 11.33
CA CYS A 116 -32.15 -13.52 11.69
C CYS A 116 -33.65 -13.82 11.89
N ASP A 117 -34.00 -15.01 12.38
CA ASP A 117 -35.41 -15.46 12.46
C ASP A 117 -36.17 -14.90 13.67
N ASP A 118 -35.43 -14.49 14.72
CA ASP A 118 -35.98 -13.88 15.95
C ASP A 118 -35.85 -12.35 15.94
N SER A 119 -36.75 -11.64 16.62
CA SER A 119 -36.70 -10.17 16.74
C SER A 119 -35.37 -9.70 17.36
N SER A 120 -34.85 -10.45 18.33
CA SER A 120 -33.56 -10.21 18.97
C SER A 120 -32.38 -10.24 17.98
N SER A 121 -32.43 -11.14 16.99
CA SER A 121 -31.40 -11.31 15.98
C SER A 121 -31.42 -10.22 14.91
N LEU A 122 -32.61 -9.71 14.55
CA LEU A 122 -32.75 -8.53 13.68
C LEU A 122 -32.24 -7.27 14.37
N ASP A 123 -32.54 -7.09 15.65
CA ASP A 123 -32.00 -5.97 16.43
C ASP A 123 -30.48 -6.05 16.58
N PHE A 124 -29.93 -7.26 16.69
CA PHE A 124 -28.49 -7.49 16.67
C PHE A 124 -27.86 -7.07 15.33
N VAL A 125 -28.43 -7.51 14.20
CA VAL A 125 -27.96 -7.11 12.86
C VAL A 125 -28.08 -5.60 12.65
N ARG A 126 -29.17 -4.98 13.11
CA ARG A 126 -29.33 -3.51 13.08
C ARG A 126 -28.19 -2.82 13.83
N LYS A 127 -27.92 -3.23 15.08
CA LYS A 127 -26.83 -2.67 15.89
C LYS A 127 -25.46 -2.87 15.25
N ILE A 128 -25.23 -4.00 14.59
CA ILE A 128 -23.99 -4.22 13.81
C ILE A 128 -23.91 -3.20 12.67
N GLN A 129 -24.96 -3.05 11.87
CA GLN A 129 -24.97 -2.13 10.74
C GLN A 129 -24.77 -0.68 11.19
N GLU A 130 -25.45 -0.23 12.26
CA GLU A 130 -25.30 1.11 12.83
C GLU A 130 -23.88 1.38 13.36
N ARG A 131 -23.16 0.34 13.81
CA ARG A 131 -21.80 0.45 14.36
C ARG A 131 -20.69 0.11 13.37
N SER A 132 -21.05 -0.34 12.15
CA SER A 132 -20.09 -0.74 11.12
C SER A 132 -19.33 0.42 10.48
N GLY A 133 -19.83 1.66 10.66
CA GLY A 133 -19.34 2.84 9.96
C GLY A 133 -19.86 2.98 8.53
N LEU A 134 -20.76 2.09 8.08
CA LEU A 134 -21.42 2.18 6.78
C LEU A 134 -22.55 3.23 6.83
N GLY A 135 -22.46 4.23 5.96
CA GLY A 135 -23.48 5.26 5.83
C GLY A 135 -24.63 4.85 4.89
N ASN A 136 -25.65 5.70 4.78
CA ASN A 136 -26.78 5.50 3.86
C ASN A 136 -26.40 5.65 2.37
N GLU A 137 -25.16 6.03 2.08
CA GLU A 137 -24.55 6.15 0.75
C GLU A 137 -23.75 4.90 0.35
N THR A 138 -23.87 3.82 1.12
CA THR A 138 -23.19 2.55 0.83
C THR A 138 -23.90 1.81 -0.30
N TYR A 139 -23.16 1.15 -1.18
CA TYR A 139 -23.69 0.32 -2.25
C TYR A 139 -23.50 -1.16 -1.90
N GLY A 140 -24.50 -1.98 -2.19
CA GLY A 140 -24.47 -3.43 -1.97
C GLY A 140 -24.52 -4.21 -3.29
N PRO A 141 -24.01 -5.45 -3.30
CA PRO A 141 -24.09 -6.30 -4.49
C PRO A 141 -25.54 -6.67 -4.79
N GLU A 142 -25.90 -6.67 -6.07
CA GLU A 142 -27.27 -6.92 -6.55
C GLU A 142 -27.85 -8.23 -6.02
N GLY A 143 -27.07 -9.33 -6.10
CA GLY A 143 -27.49 -10.63 -5.60
C GLY A 143 -27.75 -10.69 -4.09
N LEU A 144 -27.24 -9.74 -3.30
CA LEU A 144 -27.52 -9.64 -1.86
C LEU A 144 -28.79 -8.81 -1.57
N ILE A 145 -29.13 -7.88 -2.47
CA ILE A 145 -30.31 -7.02 -2.36
C ILE A 145 -31.57 -7.74 -2.85
N ASP A 146 -31.41 -8.73 -3.74
CA ASP A 146 -32.49 -9.58 -4.25
C ASP A 146 -33.26 -10.32 -3.14
N VAL A 147 -34.57 -10.49 -3.34
CA VAL A 147 -35.44 -11.30 -2.46
C VAL A 147 -36.12 -12.40 -3.29
N PRO A 148 -35.76 -13.69 -3.10
CA PRO A 148 -34.72 -14.20 -2.20
C PRO A 148 -33.29 -13.92 -2.72
N PRO A 149 -32.28 -13.80 -1.84
CA PRO A 149 -30.93 -13.43 -2.23
C PRO A 149 -30.25 -14.52 -3.06
N ARG A 150 -29.61 -14.12 -4.16
CA ARG A 150 -28.83 -14.98 -5.06
C ARG A 150 -27.41 -15.19 -4.53
N LYS A 151 -27.27 -16.06 -3.53
CA LYS A 151 -25.98 -16.44 -2.93
C LYS A 151 -25.21 -17.47 -3.75
N THR A 152 -24.93 -17.16 -5.01
CA THR A 152 -24.22 -18.06 -5.94
C THR A 152 -22.86 -17.48 -6.32
N PHE A 153 -21.92 -18.36 -6.68
CA PHE A 153 -20.64 -17.92 -7.24
C PHE A 153 -20.82 -17.12 -8.54
N ALA A 154 -21.86 -17.42 -9.33
CA ALA A 154 -22.16 -16.67 -10.54
C ALA A 154 -22.51 -15.21 -10.25
N ALA A 155 -23.36 -14.94 -9.25
CA ALA A 155 -23.72 -13.58 -8.85
C ALA A 155 -22.54 -12.80 -8.25
N ALA A 156 -21.70 -13.47 -7.45
CA ALA A 156 -20.47 -12.85 -6.92
C ALA A 156 -19.46 -12.52 -8.03
N ARG A 157 -19.36 -13.40 -9.04
CA ARG A 157 -18.52 -13.18 -10.22
C ARG A 157 -19.02 -11.99 -11.05
N GLU A 158 -20.33 -11.91 -11.28
CA GLU A 158 -20.97 -10.80 -12.00
C GLU A 158 -20.66 -9.44 -11.33
N GLU A 159 -20.83 -9.32 -10.01
CA GLU A 159 -20.46 -8.11 -9.27
C GLU A 159 -18.96 -7.78 -9.40
N THR A 160 -18.11 -8.79 -9.21
CA THR A 160 -16.65 -8.62 -9.29
C THR A 160 -16.23 -8.14 -10.69
N GLU A 161 -16.78 -8.74 -11.74
CA GLU A 161 -16.52 -8.34 -13.12
C GLU A 161 -16.99 -6.91 -13.37
N GLN A 162 -18.20 -6.54 -12.95
CA GLN A 162 -18.71 -5.16 -13.10
C GLN A 162 -17.81 -4.13 -12.39
N VAL A 163 -17.39 -4.40 -11.14
CA VAL A 163 -16.57 -3.48 -10.35
C VAL A 163 -15.16 -3.33 -10.94
N ILE A 164 -14.50 -4.45 -11.27
CA ILE A 164 -13.12 -4.44 -11.78
C ILE A 164 -13.10 -3.83 -13.19
N ILE A 165 -13.94 -4.32 -14.10
CA ILE A 165 -13.97 -3.84 -15.48
C ILE A 165 -14.42 -2.38 -15.51
N GLY A 166 -15.45 -2.03 -14.74
CA GLY A 166 -15.91 -0.64 -14.65
C GLY A 166 -14.83 0.32 -14.16
N ALA A 167 -14.02 -0.08 -13.17
CA ALA A 167 -12.90 0.74 -12.70
C ALA A 167 -11.82 0.91 -13.79
N ILE A 168 -11.49 -0.16 -14.52
CA ILE A 168 -10.53 -0.12 -15.63
C ILE A 168 -11.05 0.76 -16.77
N GLU A 169 -12.32 0.65 -17.17
CA GLU A 169 -12.91 1.48 -18.22
C GLU A 169 -12.88 2.97 -17.87
N ILE A 170 -13.16 3.32 -16.60
CA ILE A 170 -13.04 4.70 -16.10
C ILE A 170 -11.59 5.16 -16.21
N TYR A 171 -10.63 4.31 -15.82
CA TYR A 171 -9.21 4.62 -15.89
C TYR A 171 -8.75 4.89 -17.34
N LEU A 172 -9.19 4.05 -18.28
CA LEU A 172 -8.85 4.15 -19.70
C LEU A 172 -9.48 5.36 -20.40
N ARG A 173 -10.57 5.91 -19.85
CA ARG A 173 -11.19 7.13 -20.39
C ARG A 173 -10.36 8.39 -20.09
N ILE A 174 -9.39 8.33 -19.18
CA ILE A 174 -8.55 9.47 -18.83
C ILE A 174 -7.62 9.78 -20.02
N PRO A 175 -7.73 10.97 -20.65
CA PRO A 175 -7.16 11.27 -21.98
C PRO A 175 -5.63 11.23 -22.08
N LYS A 176 -4.90 10.93 -21.00
CA LYS A 176 -3.43 10.90 -20.94
C LYS A 176 -2.83 9.48 -21.00
N LEU A 177 -3.64 8.42 -20.98
CA LEU A 177 -3.16 7.04 -21.01
C LEU A 177 -3.70 6.26 -22.21
N THR A 178 -2.78 5.80 -23.05
CA THR A 178 -2.99 4.81 -24.11
C THR A 178 -2.74 3.42 -23.53
N LEU A 179 -3.43 2.39 -24.00
CA LEU A 179 -3.28 0.98 -23.55
C LEU A 179 -1.82 0.48 -23.52
N GLU A 180 -0.95 1.06 -24.35
CA GLU A 180 0.49 0.78 -24.40
C GLU A 180 1.24 1.09 -23.09
N LYS A 181 0.67 1.93 -22.20
CA LYS A 181 1.25 2.24 -20.88
C LYS A 181 0.84 1.26 -19.77
N LEU A 182 -0.13 0.37 -20.01
CA LEU A 182 -0.51 -0.68 -19.06
C LEU A 182 0.44 -1.87 -19.20
N VAL A 183 1.70 -1.68 -18.80
CA VAL A 183 2.73 -2.72 -18.92
C VAL A 183 2.65 -3.75 -17.79
N TYR A 184 1.96 -3.46 -16.68
CA TYR A 184 1.84 -4.40 -15.56
C TYR A 184 0.50 -4.24 -14.81
N LEU A 185 -0.46 -5.12 -15.09
CA LEU A 185 -1.51 -5.51 -14.14
C LEU A 185 -1.00 -6.78 -13.46
N TRP A 186 -0.69 -6.69 -12.16
CA TRP A 186 -0.40 -7.83 -11.29
C TRP A 186 -1.62 -8.10 -10.41
#